data_AF-A0A8S7XVG3-F1
#
_entry.id   AF-A0A8S7XVG3-F1
#
_cell.length_a   1.000
_cell.length_b   1.000
_cell.length_c   1.000
_cell.angle_alpha   90.00
_cell.angle_beta   90.00
_cell.angle_gamma   90.00
#
_symmetry.space_group_name_H-M   'P 1'
#
loop_
_entity.id
_entity.type
_entity.pdbx_description
1 polymer ?
#
loop_
_entity_poly.entity_id
_entity_poly.type
_entity_poly.pdbx_seq_one_letter_code
_entity_poly.pdbx_strand_id
1 'polypeptide(L)'
;PDSVTFHIWTAYSPFTTWVQIVKDWMKTKGDTGKRKTFVNTTLGETWEAKIGERPDAEVMAERKEHYSAPVPDRVAYLTAGIDSQLDRYEMRVWGWGPGEESWLIDRQIIMGRHDDEQTLQRVDEAINKTYTRRNGAEMSVSRICWDTGGIDPTIVYERSKKHGLFRVIPIKGASVYGKPVANMPRKRNKNGVYLTEIGTDTAKEQIYNRFTLTPEGDEPLPGAVHFPNNPDIFDLTEAQQLTAEEQVEKWVDGRKKILWDSKKRRNEALDCFVYALAALRISISRWQLDLSALLASLQEEDGAATNKKTLADYARALSGEDE
;
A
#
# COMPACT_ATOMS: atom_id res chain seq x y z
N PRO A 1 30.74 15.60 32.35
CA PRO A 1 29.65 15.51 31.36
C PRO A 1 28.42 14.86 31.99
N ASP A 2 27.24 15.44 31.83
CA ASP A 2 25.99 14.92 32.40
C ASP A 2 25.50 13.62 31.71
N SER A 3 26.07 13.29 30.55
CA SER A 3 26.00 11.94 29.96
C SER A 3 27.25 11.65 29.11
N VAL A 4 27.60 10.36 29.02
CA VAL A 4 28.64 9.82 28.13
C VAL A 4 27.98 8.73 27.29
N THR A 5 28.16 8.79 25.98
CA THR A 5 27.64 7.80 25.03
C THR A 5 28.80 7.23 24.19
N PHE A 6 28.56 6.10 23.53
CA PHE A 6 29.53 5.44 22.67
C PHE A 6 28.89 5.08 21.32
N HIS A 7 29.70 5.12 20.27
CA HIS A 7 29.35 4.65 18.94
C HIS A 7 30.02 3.30 18.71
N ILE A 8 29.24 2.23 18.53
CA ILE A 8 29.78 0.90 18.23
C ILE A 8 29.00 0.23 17.11
N TRP A 9 29.73 -0.18 16.08
CA TRP A 9 29.16 -0.88 14.94
C TRP A 9 28.92 -2.36 15.28
N THR A 10 27.78 -2.94 14.88
CA THR A 10 27.48 -4.36 15.13
C THR A 10 28.48 -5.30 14.45
N ALA A 11 29.22 -4.86 13.42
CA ALA A 11 30.27 -5.69 12.81
C ALA A 11 31.39 -6.11 13.78
N TYR A 12 31.55 -5.40 14.91
CA TYR A 12 32.48 -5.78 15.97
C TYR A 12 31.93 -6.84 16.93
N SER A 13 30.64 -7.21 16.80
CA SER A 13 29.98 -8.18 17.67
C SER A 13 30.27 -9.62 17.23
N PRO A 14 30.71 -10.51 18.15
CA PRO A 14 30.85 -11.94 17.83
C PRO A 14 29.49 -12.65 17.68
N PHE A 15 28.38 -11.97 17.97
CA PHE A 15 27.02 -12.53 17.89
C PHE A 15 26.34 -12.32 16.53
N THR A 16 27.00 -11.65 15.58
CA THR A 16 26.48 -11.49 14.21
C THR A 16 27.55 -11.87 13.18
N THR A 17 27.11 -12.18 11.96
CA THR A 17 28.01 -12.44 10.83
C THR A 17 27.84 -11.38 9.75
N TRP A 18 28.89 -11.16 8.97
CA TRP A 18 28.81 -10.29 7.78
C TRP A 18 27.68 -10.67 6.83
N VAL A 19 27.46 -11.97 6.61
CA VAL A 19 26.37 -12.47 5.77
C VAL A 19 25.00 -12.06 6.33
N GLN A 20 24.81 -12.14 7.66
CA GLN A 20 23.56 -11.72 8.30
C GLN A 20 23.33 -10.21 8.17
N ILE A 21 24.39 -9.41 8.38
CA ILE A 21 24.33 -7.94 8.20
C ILE A 21 23.90 -7.59 6.77
N VAL A 22 24.48 -8.24 5.76
CA VAL A 22 24.10 -8.03 4.34
C VAL A 22 22.66 -8.45 4.07
N LYS A 23 22.20 -9.59 4.60
CA LYS A 23 20.81 -10.02 4.48
C LYS A 23 19.85 -9.01 5.09
N ASP A 24 20.18 -8.49 6.28
CA ASP A 24 19.34 -7.52 6.97
C ASP A 24 19.34 -6.17 6.25
N TRP A 25 20.47 -5.75 5.67
CA TRP A 25 20.52 -4.59 4.77
C TRP A 25 19.61 -4.76 3.56
N MET A 26 19.66 -5.92 2.89
CA MET A 26 18.83 -6.19 1.71
C MET A 26 17.33 -6.15 2.04
N LYS A 27 16.93 -6.56 3.25
CA LYS A 27 15.54 -6.44 3.73
C LYS A 27 15.09 -5.00 4.01
N THR A 28 16.02 -4.04 4.05
CA THR A 28 15.70 -2.61 4.21
C THR A 28 15.44 -1.89 2.89
N LYS A 29 15.80 -2.49 1.74
CA LYS A 29 15.54 -1.88 0.42
C LYS A 29 14.04 -1.63 0.25
N GLY A 30 13.68 -0.40 -0.08
CA GLY A 30 12.27 0.03 -0.22
C GLY A 30 11.51 0.26 1.11
N ASP A 31 12.17 0.14 2.27
CA ASP A 31 11.60 0.39 3.60
C ASP A 31 12.53 1.25 4.47
N THR A 32 12.29 2.56 4.47
CA THR A 32 13.08 3.54 5.21
C THR A 32 12.99 3.40 6.71
N GLY A 33 11.88 2.87 7.24
CA GLY A 33 11.74 2.58 8.66
C GLY A 33 12.74 1.50 9.08
N LYS A 34 12.77 0.38 8.34
CA LYS A 34 13.78 -0.68 8.54
C LYS A 34 15.19 -0.18 8.27
N ARG A 35 15.38 0.70 7.28
CA ARG A 35 16.69 1.30 6.97
C ARG A 35 17.18 2.18 8.11
N LYS A 36 16.31 3.02 8.68
CA LYS A 36 16.60 3.84 9.86
C LYS A 36 16.92 2.97 11.07
N THR A 37 16.13 1.91 11.33
CA THR A 37 16.45 0.94 12.37
C THR A 37 17.82 0.33 12.13
N PHE A 38 18.11 -0.16 10.92
CA PHE A 38 19.41 -0.74 10.58
C PHE A 38 20.56 0.27 10.77
N VAL A 39 20.43 1.52 10.33
CA VAL A 39 21.47 2.54 10.55
C VAL A 39 21.68 2.79 12.05
N ASN A 40 20.60 3.03 12.80
CA ASN A 40 20.70 3.33 14.23
C ASN A 40 21.20 2.13 15.07
N THR A 41 20.67 0.93 14.82
CA THR A 41 20.91 -0.25 15.68
C THR A 41 22.01 -1.15 15.14
N THR A 42 22.15 -1.27 13.82
CA THR A 42 23.17 -2.13 13.20
C THR A 42 24.44 -1.35 12.93
N LEU A 43 24.38 -0.15 12.32
CA LEU A 43 25.57 0.68 12.07
C LEU A 43 26.05 1.45 13.30
N GLY A 44 25.13 1.76 14.22
CA GLY A 44 25.42 2.60 15.40
C GLY A 44 25.42 4.10 15.08
N GLU A 45 25.11 4.46 13.83
CA GLU A 45 25.15 5.82 13.32
C GLU A 45 23.86 6.57 13.64
N THR A 46 23.94 7.90 13.75
CA THR A 46 22.76 8.74 13.88
C THR A 46 22.08 8.91 12.53
N TRP A 47 20.84 8.44 12.40
CA TRP A 47 20.03 8.74 11.22
C TRP A 47 19.60 10.20 11.19
N GLU A 48 20.17 10.98 10.29
CA GLU A 48 19.61 12.27 9.91
C GLU A 48 18.41 12.02 8.98
N ALA A 49 17.21 12.38 9.45
CA ALA A 49 16.09 12.50 8.54
C ALA A 49 16.42 13.64 7.58
N LYS A 50 16.81 13.31 6.35
CA LYS A 50 16.72 14.28 5.27
C LYS A 50 15.27 14.74 5.26
N ILE A 51 15.03 16.00 5.58
CA ILE A 51 13.73 16.64 5.33
C ILE A 51 13.51 16.42 3.84
N GLY A 52 12.62 15.48 3.52
CA GLY A 52 12.37 15.10 2.14
C GLY A 52 11.74 16.30 1.46
N GLU A 53 12.34 16.76 0.35
CA GLU A 53 11.64 17.65 -0.55
C GLU A 53 10.37 16.95 -1.02
N ARG A 54 9.26 17.69 -1.03
CA ARG A 54 8.00 17.21 -1.55
C ARG A 54 8.21 16.80 -3.01
N PRO A 55 7.88 15.57 -3.43
CA PRO A 55 7.98 15.18 -4.82
C PRO A 55 7.16 16.14 -5.68
N ASP A 56 7.70 16.49 -6.84
CA ASP A 56 7.03 17.36 -7.81
C ASP A 56 5.84 16.62 -8.42
N ALA A 57 4.66 17.25 -8.39
CA ALA A 57 3.41 16.61 -8.79
C ALA A 57 3.30 16.49 -10.31
N GLU A 58 3.85 17.45 -11.04
CA GLU A 58 3.89 17.52 -12.49
C GLU A 58 4.81 16.41 -13.02
N VAL A 59 6.00 16.26 -12.44
CA VAL A 59 6.92 15.14 -12.75
C VAL A 59 6.25 13.80 -12.41
N MET A 60 5.51 13.70 -11.31
CA MET A 60 4.78 12.48 -10.95
C MET A 60 3.68 12.15 -11.97
N ALA A 61 2.95 13.17 -12.45
CA ALA A 61 1.88 13.02 -13.42
C ALA A 61 2.39 12.56 -14.81
N GLU A 62 3.67 12.79 -15.12
CA GLU A 62 4.33 12.33 -16.35
C GLU A 62 4.73 10.84 -16.30
N ARG A 63 4.79 10.23 -15.11
CA ARG A 63 5.14 8.79 -14.92
C ARG A 63 4.00 7.83 -15.25
N LYS A 64 3.14 8.22 -16.18
CA LYS A 64 2.02 7.40 -16.64
C LYS A 64 2.51 6.27 -17.51
N GLU A 65 2.02 5.08 -17.22
CA GLU A 65 2.37 3.85 -17.91
C GLU A 65 1.14 3.23 -18.56
N HIS A 66 1.32 2.57 -19.71
CA HIS A 66 0.25 1.82 -20.32
C HIS A 66 0.08 0.48 -19.60
N TYR A 67 -1.11 0.21 -19.05
CA TYR A 67 -1.45 -1.09 -18.51
C TYR A 67 -2.20 -1.91 -19.56
N SER A 68 -1.73 -3.12 -19.83
CA SER A 68 -2.37 -4.03 -20.81
C SER A 68 -3.73 -4.59 -20.36
N ALA A 69 -4.05 -4.46 -19.08
CA ALA A 69 -5.32 -4.83 -18.46
C ALA A 69 -5.53 -3.99 -17.19
N PRO A 70 -6.75 -3.90 -16.62
CA PRO A 70 -6.98 -3.20 -15.36
C PRO A 70 -6.03 -3.65 -14.23
N VAL A 71 -5.72 -4.95 -14.17
CA VAL A 71 -4.69 -5.50 -13.28
C VAL A 71 -3.46 -5.92 -14.10
N PRO A 72 -2.32 -5.23 -13.95
CA PRO A 72 -1.05 -5.63 -14.57
C PRO A 72 -0.60 -7.04 -14.17
N ASP A 73 0.09 -7.74 -15.07
CA ASP A 73 0.46 -9.15 -14.90
C ASP A 73 1.37 -9.42 -13.69
N ARG A 74 2.13 -8.41 -13.23
CA ARG A 74 3.01 -8.52 -12.06
C ARG A 74 2.30 -8.28 -10.72
N VAL A 75 1.05 -7.83 -10.75
CA VAL A 75 0.23 -7.66 -9.54
C VAL A 75 -0.27 -9.02 -9.07
N ALA A 76 0.14 -9.42 -7.88
CA ALA A 76 -0.28 -10.67 -7.25
C ALA A 76 -1.42 -10.47 -6.23
N TYR A 77 -1.55 -9.27 -5.66
CA TYR A 77 -2.46 -9.03 -4.54
C TYR A 77 -3.06 -7.62 -4.61
N LEU A 78 -4.36 -7.49 -4.34
CA LEU A 78 -5.05 -6.19 -4.28
C LEU A 78 -5.40 -5.81 -2.84
N THR A 79 -5.06 -4.58 -2.46
CA THR A 79 -5.57 -3.94 -1.25
C THR A 79 -6.20 -2.60 -1.56
N ALA A 80 -6.95 -2.06 -0.61
CA ALA A 80 -7.51 -0.72 -0.74
C ALA A 80 -7.47 0.08 0.56
N GLY A 81 -7.48 1.39 0.41
CA GLY A 81 -7.72 2.36 1.46
C GLY A 81 -9.03 3.08 1.22
N ILE A 82 -9.85 3.24 2.25
CA ILE A 82 -11.06 4.08 2.21
C ILE A 82 -10.89 5.21 3.22
N ASP A 83 -11.04 6.44 2.72
CA ASP A 83 -11.13 7.67 3.50
C ASP A 83 -12.57 8.19 3.48
N SER A 84 -13.03 8.69 4.63
CA SER A 84 -14.43 9.09 4.83
C SER A 84 -14.53 10.59 5.08
N GLN A 85 -15.41 11.25 4.33
CA GLN A 85 -15.76 12.65 4.51
C GLN A 85 -17.27 12.77 4.73
N LEU A 86 -17.73 13.92 5.23
CA LEU A 86 -19.16 14.10 5.53
C LEU A 86 -20.07 13.98 4.29
N ASP A 87 -19.54 14.29 3.12
CA ASP A 87 -20.22 14.42 1.82
C ASP A 87 -19.76 13.40 0.75
N ARG A 88 -18.77 12.54 1.05
CA ARG A 88 -18.26 11.52 0.13
C ARG A 88 -17.44 10.44 0.82
N TYR A 89 -17.26 9.33 0.11
CA TYR A 89 -16.23 8.33 0.38
C TYR A 89 -15.22 8.29 -0.74
N GLU A 90 -13.95 8.13 -0.37
CA GLU A 90 -12.82 8.10 -1.30
C GLU A 90 -12.07 6.78 -1.14
N MET A 91 -12.00 5.98 -2.21
CA MET A 91 -11.35 4.67 -2.20
C MET A 91 -10.31 4.59 -3.31
N ARG A 92 -9.08 4.17 -2.96
CA ARG A 92 -8.05 3.80 -3.95
C ARG A 92 -7.71 2.33 -3.80
N VAL A 93 -7.65 1.63 -4.93
CA VAL A 93 -7.20 0.23 -5.00
C VAL A 93 -5.77 0.20 -5.48
N TRP A 94 -4.92 -0.51 -4.74
CA TRP A 94 -3.51 -0.70 -5.05
C TRP A 94 -3.21 -2.17 -5.24
N GLY A 95 -2.56 -2.48 -6.36
CA GLY A 95 -2.00 -3.79 -6.66
C GLY A 95 -0.58 -3.91 -6.17
N TRP A 96 -0.20 -5.11 -5.73
CA TRP A 96 1.12 -5.40 -5.14
C TRP A 96 1.75 -6.60 -5.81
N GLY A 97 3.02 -6.47 -6.17
CA GLY A 97 3.85 -7.52 -6.75
C GLY A 97 5.08 -7.83 -5.88
N PRO A 98 5.92 -8.78 -6.31
CA PRO A 98 7.18 -9.09 -5.62
C PRO A 98 8.02 -7.84 -5.37
N GLY A 99 8.74 -7.82 -4.25
CA GLY A 99 9.49 -6.62 -3.84
C GLY A 99 8.61 -5.45 -3.38
N GLU A 100 7.30 -5.65 -3.23
CA GLU A 100 6.31 -4.62 -2.91
C GLU A 100 6.26 -3.47 -3.93
N GLU A 101 6.59 -3.79 -5.19
CA GLU A 101 6.17 -2.96 -6.32
C GLU A 101 4.65 -2.78 -6.29
N SER A 102 4.20 -1.59 -6.68
CA SER A 102 2.82 -1.17 -6.48
C SER A 102 2.23 -0.46 -7.67
N TRP A 103 0.98 -0.75 -7.98
CA TRP A 103 0.25 -0.18 -9.12
C TRP A 103 -1.05 0.43 -8.62
N LEU A 104 -1.31 1.70 -8.96
CA LEU A 104 -2.64 2.28 -8.75
C LEU A 104 -3.62 1.64 -9.73
N ILE A 105 -4.61 0.89 -9.23
CA ILE A 105 -5.54 0.09 -10.03
C ILE A 105 -6.85 0.83 -10.28
N ASP A 106 -7.36 1.53 -9.27
CA ASP A 106 -8.64 2.21 -9.37
C ASP A 106 -8.74 3.37 -8.38
N ARG A 107 -9.53 4.37 -8.76
CA ARG A 107 -9.88 5.54 -7.97
C ARG A 107 -11.39 5.70 -8.00
N GLN A 108 -12.03 5.59 -6.84
CA GLN A 108 -13.47 5.69 -6.69
C GLN A 108 -13.82 6.82 -5.72
N ILE A 109 -14.61 7.79 -6.19
CA ILE A 109 -15.17 8.87 -5.38
C ILE A 109 -16.68 8.70 -5.37
N ILE A 110 -17.22 8.34 -4.22
CA ILE A 110 -18.63 8.03 -4.02
C ILE A 110 -19.25 9.22 -3.31
N MET A 111 -19.81 10.14 -4.10
CA MET A 111 -20.48 11.34 -3.60
C MET A 111 -21.79 10.98 -2.89
N GLY A 112 -22.05 11.55 -1.72
CA GLY A 112 -23.27 11.34 -0.95
C GLY A 112 -23.04 11.53 0.55
N ARG A 113 -24.13 11.75 1.29
CA ARG A 113 -24.03 11.92 2.75
C ARG A 113 -23.54 10.61 3.37
N HIS A 114 -22.58 10.69 4.27
CA HIS A 114 -21.89 9.52 4.82
C HIS A 114 -22.80 8.49 5.54
N ASP A 115 -23.88 8.94 6.17
CA ASP A 115 -24.83 8.07 6.90
C ASP A 115 -26.04 7.61 6.06
N ASP A 116 -26.07 7.95 4.77
CA ASP A 116 -27.14 7.54 3.86
C ASP A 116 -26.91 6.11 3.34
N GLU A 117 -27.90 5.24 3.51
CA GLU A 117 -27.76 3.81 3.17
C GLU A 117 -27.61 3.59 1.66
N GLN A 118 -28.18 4.43 0.79
CA GLN A 118 -27.93 4.33 -0.67
C GLN A 118 -26.48 4.66 -1.02
N THR A 119 -25.90 5.65 -0.33
CA THR A 119 -24.48 5.99 -0.44
C THR A 119 -23.61 4.83 0.05
N LEU A 120 -23.93 4.25 1.21
CA LEU A 120 -23.20 3.11 1.74
C LEU A 120 -23.34 1.84 0.88
N GLN A 121 -24.46 1.62 0.20
CA GLN A 121 -24.62 0.52 -0.76
C GLN A 121 -23.65 0.66 -1.95
N ARG A 122 -23.44 1.87 -2.47
CA ARG A 122 -22.41 2.11 -3.50
C ARG A 122 -20.99 1.91 -2.97
N VAL A 123 -20.73 2.21 -1.69
CA VAL A 123 -19.46 1.83 -1.05
C VAL A 123 -19.33 0.31 -0.94
N ASP A 124 -20.42 -0.40 -0.65
CA ASP A 124 -20.43 -1.86 -0.62
C ASP A 124 -20.14 -2.46 -2.00
N GLU A 125 -20.67 -1.87 -3.08
CA GLU A 125 -20.34 -2.24 -4.46
C GLU A 125 -18.85 -2.02 -4.75
N ALA A 126 -18.29 -0.86 -4.37
CA ALA A 126 -16.87 -0.56 -4.53
C ALA A 126 -15.97 -1.55 -3.77
N ILE A 127 -16.34 -1.93 -2.55
CA ILE A 127 -15.66 -2.94 -1.73
C ILE A 127 -15.68 -4.31 -2.40
N ASN A 128 -16.74 -4.66 -3.11
CA ASN A 128 -16.93 -5.97 -3.73
C ASN A 128 -16.53 -6.02 -5.20
N LYS A 129 -16.14 -4.89 -5.79
CA LYS A 129 -15.68 -4.80 -7.18
C LYS A 129 -14.50 -5.73 -7.42
N THR A 130 -14.58 -6.48 -8.52
CA THR A 130 -13.51 -7.29 -9.06
C THR A 130 -12.86 -6.58 -10.25
N TYR A 131 -11.59 -6.91 -10.51
CA TYR A 131 -10.79 -6.32 -11.58
C TYR A 131 -10.23 -7.43 -12.46
N THR A 132 -10.28 -7.24 -13.77
CA THR A 132 -9.85 -8.25 -14.72
C THR A 132 -8.35 -8.19 -14.97
N ARG A 133 -7.72 -9.37 -15.02
CA ARG A 133 -6.35 -9.54 -15.53
C ARG A 133 -6.38 -9.78 -17.05
N ARG A 134 -5.21 -9.74 -17.69
CA ARG A 134 -5.06 -9.94 -19.15
C ARG A 134 -5.63 -11.27 -19.65
N ASN A 135 -5.55 -12.33 -18.85
CA ASN A 135 -6.07 -13.66 -19.17
C ASN A 135 -7.62 -13.77 -19.00
N GLY A 136 -8.30 -12.71 -18.58
CA GLY A 136 -9.74 -12.69 -18.29
C GLY A 136 -10.13 -13.14 -16.88
N ALA A 137 -9.19 -13.59 -16.05
CA ALA A 137 -9.47 -13.93 -14.66
C ALA A 137 -9.80 -12.68 -13.84
N GLU A 138 -10.77 -12.81 -12.93
CA GLU A 138 -11.15 -11.75 -12.01
C GLU A 138 -10.32 -11.80 -10.72
N MET A 139 -9.82 -10.65 -10.29
CA MET A 139 -9.10 -10.45 -9.04
C MET A 139 -9.91 -9.52 -8.13
N SER A 140 -10.22 -9.99 -6.92
CA SER A 140 -10.96 -9.19 -5.93
C SER A 140 -10.02 -8.45 -4.98
N VAL A 141 -10.52 -7.34 -4.40
CA VAL A 141 -9.80 -6.66 -3.32
C VAL A 141 -9.79 -7.55 -2.07
N SER A 142 -8.60 -8.00 -1.71
CA SER A 142 -8.42 -9.00 -0.65
C SER A 142 -8.50 -8.39 0.74
N ARG A 143 -8.01 -7.16 0.91
CA ARG A 143 -8.05 -6.46 2.19
C ARG A 143 -8.17 -4.95 2.04
N ILE A 144 -9.00 -4.36 2.88
CA ILE A 144 -9.34 -2.96 2.87
C ILE A 144 -9.12 -2.40 4.27
N CYS A 145 -8.37 -1.32 4.37
CA CYS A 145 -8.34 -0.51 5.59
C CYS A 145 -9.26 0.69 5.39
N TRP A 146 -10.19 0.89 6.32
CA TRP A 146 -11.16 1.98 6.26
C TRP A 146 -10.97 2.88 7.48
N ASP A 147 -10.59 4.13 7.24
CA ASP A 147 -10.40 5.09 8.31
C ASP A 147 -11.70 5.42 9.03
N THR A 148 -11.61 5.44 10.36
CA THR A 148 -12.72 5.74 11.26
C THR A 148 -12.81 7.23 11.58
N GLY A 149 -11.86 8.05 11.13
CA GLY A 149 -11.92 9.51 11.20
C GLY A 149 -12.94 10.09 10.22
N GLY A 150 -13.24 11.38 10.40
CA GLY A 150 -14.11 12.17 9.51
C GLY A 150 -15.62 11.95 9.69
N ILE A 151 -16.06 10.79 10.16
CA ILE A 151 -17.47 10.41 10.32
C ILE A 151 -17.71 9.65 11.63
N ASP A 152 -18.94 9.19 11.89
CA ASP A 152 -19.22 8.27 12.99
C ASP A 152 -18.50 6.90 12.76
N PRO A 153 -17.57 6.48 13.65
CA PRO A 153 -16.86 5.21 13.51
C PRO A 153 -17.77 3.97 13.49
N THR A 154 -18.99 4.06 14.03
CA THR A 154 -19.92 2.92 14.07
C THR A 154 -20.30 2.44 12.68
N ILE A 155 -20.43 3.35 11.71
CA ILE A 155 -20.70 3.03 10.29
C ILE A 155 -19.61 2.09 9.74
N VAL A 156 -18.34 2.44 9.98
CA VAL A 156 -17.18 1.63 9.55
C VAL A 156 -17.15 0.28 10.28
N TYR A 157 -17.49 0.26 11.57
CA TYR A 157 -17.54 -0.98 12.36
C TYR A 157 -18.63 -1.93 11.85
N GLU A 158 -19.78 -1.41 11.45
CA GLU A 158 -20.86 -2.21 10.88
C GLU A 158 -20.47 -2.77 9.51
N ARG A 159 -19.84 -1.97 8.64
CA ARG A 159 -19.32 -2.46 7.35
C ARG A 159 -18.21 -3.49 7.51
N SER A 160 -17.36 -3.35 8.53
CA SER A 160 -16.39 -4.39 8.91
C SER A 160 -17.06 -5.72 9.27
N LYS A 161 -18.15 -5.68 10.04
CA LYS A 161 -18.91 -6.90 10.38
C LYS A 161 -19.61 -7.49 9.15
N LYS A 162 -20.21 -6.64 8.30
CA LYS A 162 -20.94 -7.02 7.09
C LYS A 162 -20.05 -7.72 6.05
N HIS A 163 -18.90 -7.15 5.73
CA HIS A 163 -18.00 -7.66 4.68
C HIS A 163 -16.90 -8.59 5.18
N GLY A 164 -16.81 -8.76 6.49
CA GLY A 164 -15.84 -9.63 7.15
C GLY A 164 -14.76 -8.86 7.91
N LEU A 165 -14.57 -9.24 9.18
CA LEU A 165 -13.68 -8.57 10.14
C LEU A 165 -12.20 -8.59 9.75
N PHE A 166 -11.83 -9.51 8.86
CA PHE A 166 -10.50 -9.64 8.29
C PHE A 166 -10.47 -9.26 6.81
N ARG A 167 -11.51 -8.63 6.28
CA ARG A 167 -11.52 -8.12 4.91
C ARG A 167 -11.59 -6.60 4.94
N VAL A 168 -12.59 -6.04 5.64
CA VAL A 168 -12.71 -4.61 5.91
C VAL A 168 -12.28 -4.35 7.35
N ILE A 169 -11.15 -3.66 7.50
CA ILE A 169 -10.49 -3.43 8.80
C ILE A 169 -10.64 -1.95 9.15
N PRO A 170 -11.35 -1.61 10.23
CA PRO A 170 -11.40 -0.25 10.75
C PRO A 170 -10.03 0.16 11.27
N ILE A 171 -9.56 1.34 10.89
CA ILE A 171 -8.25 1.85 11.29
C ILE A 171 -8.36 3.20 11.97
N LYS A 172 -7.29 3.56 12.68
CA LYS A 172 -7.05 4.91 13.19
C LYS A 172 -5.56 5.24 13.16
N GLY A 173 -5.21 6.50 12.93
CA GLY A 173 -3.82 6.97 13.05
C GLY A 173 -3.30 6.86 14.49
N ALA A 174 -2.02 6.48 14.62
CA ALA A 174 -1.33 6.53 15.90
C ALA A 174 -1.10 7.97 16.37
N SER A 175 -1.20 8.21 17.67
CA SER A 175 -0.91 9.53 18.26
C SER A 175 0.58 9.79 18.49
N VAL A 176 1.44 8.80 18.23
CA VAL A 176 2.89 8.85 18.48
C VAL A 176 3.63 8.51 17.20
N TYR A 177 4.66 9.29 16.91
CA TYR A 177 5.55 9.09 15.76
C TYR A 177 6.32 7.77 15.84
N GLY A 178 6.63 7.17 14.70
CA GLY A 178 7.52 6.02 14.57
C GLY A 178 6.86 4.69 14.94
N LYS A 179 5.52 4.63 14.92
CA LYS A 179 4.80 3.37 15.07
C LYS A 179 4.92 2.54 13.78
N PRO A 180 4.89 1.20 13.87
CA PRO A 180 4.81 0.35 12.69
C PRO A 180 3.65 0.76 11.79
N VAL A 181 3.80 0.61 10.48
CA VAL A 181 2.77 0.96 9.49
C VAL A 181 1.41 0.37 9.85
N ALA A 182 1.35 -0.86 10.34
CA ALA A 182 0.13 -1.42 10.91
C ALA A 182 0.43 -2.33 12.09
N ASN A 183 -0.39 -2.24 13.14
CA ASN A 183 -0.33 -3.14 14.29
C ASN A 183 -1.73 -3.64 14.64
N MET A 184 -2.16 -4.72 13.99
CA MET A 184 -3.48 -5.30 14.18
C MET A 184 -3.59 -5.96 15.57
N PRO A 185 -4.59 -5.61 16.40
CA PRO A 185 -4.73 -6.21 17.72
C PRO A 185 -5.12 -7.68 17.64
N ARG A 186 -4.73 -8.47 18.66
CA ARG A 186 -5.10 -9.90 18.75
C ARG A 186 -6.55 -10.13 19.14
N LYS A 187 -7.16 -9.19 19.87
CA LYS A 187 -8.53 -9.27 20.38
C LYS A 187 -9.39 -8.17 19.77
N ARG A 188 -10.68 -8.45 19.63
CA ARG A 188 -11.69 -7.48 19.22
C ARG A 188 -11.94 -6.49 20.35
N ASN A 189 -12.27 -5.25 20.00
CA ASN A 189 -12.70 -4.24 20.97
C ASN A 189 -14.16 -4.49 21.42
N LYS A 190 -14.69 -3.62 22.29
CA LYS A 190 -16.08 -3.67 22.77
C LYS A 190 -17.14 -3.61 21.65
N ASN A 191 -16.80 -3.08 20.48
CA ASN A 191 -17.68 -2.98 19.32
C ASN A 191 -17.60 -4.23 18.41
N GLY A 192 -16.77 -5.23 18.77
CA GLY A 192 -16.66 -6.50 18.05
C GLY A 192 -15.74 -6.45 16.82
N VAL A 193 -14.89 -5.44 16.68
CA VAL A 193 -13.97 -5.27 15.53
C VAL A 193 -12.51 -5.23 15.96
N TYR A 194 -11.60 -5.46 15.01
CA TYR A 194 -10.16 -5.30 15.21
C TYR A 194 -9.71 -3.89 14.81
N LEU A 195 -10.08 -2.88 15.61
CA LEU A 195 -9.65 -1.50 15.37
C LEU A 195 -8.11 -1.43 15.40
N THR A 196 -7.52 -1.16 14.23
CA THR A 196 -6.08 -1.27 14.02
C THR A 196 -5.43 0.10 14.01
N GLU A 197 -4.35 0.24 14.79
CA GLU A 197 -3.56 1.47 14.82
C GLU A 197 -2.53 1.47 13.69
N ILE A 198 -2.41 2.61 13.00
CA ILE A 198 -1.57 2.81 11.81
C ILE A 198 -0.51 3.86 12.13
N GLY A 199 0.76 3.55 11.95
CA GLY A 199 1.83 4.55 11.93
C GLY A 199 1.85 5.31 10.61
N THR A 200 1.01 6.33 10.48
CA THR A 200 0.83 7.09 9.23
C THR A 200 2.11 7.80 8.81
N ASP A 201 2.89 8.32 9.76
CA ASP A 201 4.20 8.94 9.51
C ASP A 201 5.19 7.96 8.85
N THR A 202 5.28 6.75 9.39
CA THR A 202 6.19 5.70 8.91
C THR A 202 5.74 5.20 7.53
N ALA A 203 4.42 5.12 7.30
CA ALA A 203 3.87 4.77 6.00
C ALA A 203 4.17 5.85 4.94
N LYS A 204 3.97 7.13 5.27
CA LYS A 204 4.26 8.27 4.39
C LYS A 204 5.74 8.35 4.06
N GLU A 205 6.62 8.14 5.04
CA GLU A 205 8.06 8.01 4.78
C GLU A 205 8.37 6.89 3.78
N GLN A 206 7.81 5.69 3.96
CA GLN A 206 8.03 4.59 3.01
C GLN A 206 7.53 4.96 1.61
N ILE A 207 6.32 5.48 1.48
CA ILE A 207 5.72 5.87 0.19
C ILE A 207 6.55 6.97 -0.50
N TYR A 208 6.97 8.01 0.22
CA TYR A 208 7.75 9.09 -0.38
C TYR A 208 9.14 8.63 -0.83
N ASN A 209 9.75 7.69 -0.11
CA ASN A 209 11.01 7.10 -0.57
C ASN A 209 10.79 6.25 -1.84
N ARG A 210 9.65 5.57 -1.96
CA ARG A 210 9.29 4.84 -3.19
C ARG A 210 9.03 5.75 -4.38
N PHE A 211 8.50 6.95 -4.15
CA PHE A 211 8.39 7.98 -5.18
C PHE A 211 9.74 8.47 -5.74
N THR A 212 10.85 8.25 -5.04
CA THR A 212 12.19 8.56 -5.60
C THR A 212 12.69 7.50 -6.57
N LEU A 213 12.08 6.30 -6.59
CA LEU A 213 12.41 5.24 -7.51
C LEU A 213 11.83 5.55 -8.89
N THR A 214 12.68 5.46 -9.91
CA THR A 214 12.28 5.65 -11.31
C THR A 214 12.55 4.33 -12.04
N PRO A 215 11.50 3.55 -12.37
CA PRO A 215 11.68 2.34 -13.15
C PRO A 215 12.18 2.69 -14.57
N GLU A 216 13.11 1.89 -15.09
CA GLU A 216 13.63 2.02 -16.45
C GLU A 216 13.16 0.82 -17.28
N GLY A 217 12.24 1.07 -18.22
CA GLY A 217 11.61 0.00 -19.00
C GLY A 217 10.71 -0.90 -18.15
N ASP A 218 10.63 -2.18 -18.53
CA ASP A 218 9.75 -3.18 -17.89
C ASP A 218 10.44 -4.00 -16.79
N GLU A 219 11.69 -3.66 -16.44
CA GLU A 219 12.48 -4.41 -15.46
C GLU A 219 11.93 -4.25 -14.03
N PRO A 220 11.83 -5.33 -13.24
CA PRO A 220 11.48 -5.28 -11.83
C PRO A 220 12.35 -4.32 -11.01
N LEU A 221 11.71 -3.34 -10.38
CA LEU A 221 12.34 -2.44 -9.42
C LEU A 221 11.62 -2.50 -8.07
N PRO A 222 12.11 -3.29 -7.10
CA PRO A 222 11.47 -3.43 -5.78
C PRO A 222 11.09 -2.11 -5.13
N GLY A 223 9.80 -1.96 -4.83
CA GLY A 223 9.22 -0.78 -4.20
C GLY A 223 8.81 0.32 -5.17
N ALA A 224 9.00 0.18 -6.50
CA ALA A 224 8.51 1.15 -7.47
C ALA A 224 6.98 1.34 -7.38
N VAL A 225 6.55 2.55 -7.72
CA VAL A 225 5.14 2.94 -7.76
C VAL A 225 4.79 3.30 -9.20
N HIS A 226 3.79 2.60 -9.73
CA HIS A 226 3.35 2.68 -11.11
C HIS A 226 1.97 3.33 -11.18
N PHE A 227 1.77 4.15 -12.20
CA PHE A 227 0.54 4.89 -12.41
C PHE A 227 -0.06 4.62 -13.79
N PRO A 228 -1.37 4.35 -13.89
CA PRO A 228 -1.98 4.07 -15.18
C PRO A 228 -2.08 5.34 -16.03
N ASN A 229 -1.87 5.20 -17.33
CA ASN A 229 -2.26 6.20 -18.32
C ASN A 229 -3.79 6.18 -18.54
N ASN A 230 -4.54 6.47 -17.48
CA ASN A 230 -5.99 6.58 -17.49
C ASN A 230 -6.40 7.81 -16.66
N PRO A 231 -6.93 8.88 -17.28
CA PRO A 231 -7.28 10.11 -16.58
C PRO A 231 -8.42 9.96 -15.57
N ASP A 232 -9.26 8.92 -15.68
CA ASP A 232 -10.30 8.65 -14.69
C ASP A 232 -9.70 8.11 -13.38
N ILE A 233 -8.53 7.48 -13.45
CA ILE A 233 -7.84 6.88 -12.30
C ILE A 233 -6.70 7.79 -11.81
N PHE A 234 -5.89 8.32 -12.72
CA PHE A 234 -4.69 9.08 -12.40
C PHE A 234 -4.54 10.30 -13.33
N ASP A 235 -4.77 11.47 -12.74
CA ASP A 235 -4.60 12.78 -13.34
C ASP A 235 -3.63 13.65 -12.51
N LEU A 236 -3.43 14.90 -12.93
CA LEU A 236 -2.60 15.84 -12.16
C LEU A 236 -3.15 16.08 -10.75
N THR A 237 -4.48 16.08 -10.58
CA THR A 237 -5.11 16.25 -9.26
C THR A 237 -4.73 15.12 -8.31
N GLU A 238 -4.78 13.87 -8.78
CA GLU A 238 -4.39 12.70 -7.99
C GLU A 238 -2.89 12.75 -7.65
N ALA A 239 -2.02 13.13 -8.62
CA ALA A 239 -0.59 13.33 -8.38
C ALA A 239 -0.32 14.42 -7.33
N GLN A 240 -1.05 15.53 -7.37
CA GLN A 240 -0.96 16.62 -6.38
C GLN A 240 -1.39 16.18 -4.98
N GLN A 241 -2.40 15.31 -4.88
CA GLN A 241 -2.86 14.76 -3.60
C GLN A 241 -1.90 13.71 -3.03
N LEU A 242 -1.33 12.84 -3.86
CA LEU A 242 -0.32 11.84 -3.44
C LEU A 242 0.94 12.52 -2.90
N THR A 243 1.30 13.66 -3.48
CA THR A 243 2.45 14.46 -3.09
C THR A 243 2.07 15.62 -2.16
N ALA A 244 0.86 15.66 -1.60
CA ALA A 244 0.32 16.83 -0.89
C ALA A 244 1.10 17.29 0.35
N GLU A 245 1.81 16.37 1.00
CA GLU A 245 2.41 16.61 2.30
C GLU A 245 3.92 16.79 2.22
N GLU A 246 4.46 17.58 3.13
CA GLU A 246 5.89 17.77 3.27
C GLU A 246 6.29 17.68 4.73
N GLN A 247 7.53 17.26 4.99
CA GLN A 247 8.06 17.22 6.34
C GLN A 247 8.45 18.64 6.78
N VAL A 248 7.84 19.11 7.86
CA VAL A 248 8.11 20.41 8.46
C VAL A 248 8.58 20.25 9.90
N GLU A 249 9.54 21.09 10.28
CA GLU A 249 9.97 21.18 11.67
C GLU A 249 8.99 22.05 12.46
N LYS A 250 8.35 21.48 13.49
CA LYS A 250 7.45 22.19 14.39
C LYS A 250 7.89 22.03 15.83
N TRP A 251 7.69 23.09 16.61
CA TRP A 251 7.84 23.05 18.06
C TRP A 251 6.54 22.53 18.68
N VAL A 252 6.63 21.41 19.38
CA VAL A 252 5.51 20.80 20.09
C VAL A 252 5.99 20.43 21.48
N ASP A 253 5.33 20.96 22.51
CA ASP A 253 5.67 20.74 23.93
C ASP A 253 7.14 21.08 24.26
N GLY A 254 7.64 22.19 23.70
CA GLY A 254 9.02 22.64 23.92
C GLY A 254 10.10 21.76 23.28
N ARG A 255 9.73 20.81 22.41
CA ARG A 255 10.65 19.97 21.64
C ARG A 255 10.43 20.16 20.14
N LYS A 256 11.53 20.19 19.39
CA LYS A 256 11.50 20.18 17.91
C LYS A 256 11.08 18.78 17.44
N LYS A 257 9.99 18.70 16.67
CA LYS A 257 9.50 17.47 16.03
C LYS A 257 9.40 17.68 14.52
N ILE A 258 9.74 16.66 13.74
CA ILE A 258 9.47 16.63 12.30
C ILE A 258 8.09 16.03 12.14
N LEU A 259 7.20 16.74 11.46
CA LEU A 259 5.81 16.33 11.22
C LEU A 259 5.47 16.48 9.74
N TRP A 260 4.56 15.64 9.26
CA TRP A 260 3.98 15.81 7.93
C TRP A 260 2.90 16.90 7.96
N ASP A 261 2.93 17.81 6.99
CA ASP A 261 1.96 18.90 6.87
C ASP A 261 1.50 19.07 5.42
N SER A 262 0.19 19.06 5.20
CA SER A 262 -0.40 19.26 3.88
C SER A 262 -0.51 20.73 3.49
N LYS A 263 -0.24 21.69 4.39
CA LYS A 263 -0.46 23.13 4.19
C LYS A 263 -1.88 23.44 3.68
N LYS A 264 -2.88 22.71 4.18
CA LYS A 264 -4.30 22.76 3.76
C LYS A 264 -4.58 22.23 2.34
N ARG A 265 -3.61 21.60 1.69
CA ARG A 265 -3.85 20.86 0.44
C ARG A 265 -4.65 19.59 0.76
N ARG A 266 -5.48 19.17 -0.19
CA ARG A 266 -6.15 17.87 -0.20
C ARG A 266 -5.10 16.76 -0.32
N ASN A 267 -5.27 15.68 0.42
CA ASN A 267 -4.29 14.61 0.62
C ASN A 267 -4.93 13.21 0.68
N GLU A 268 -6.21 13.09 0.33
CA GLU A 268 -7.00 11.86 0.46
C GLU A 268 -6.38 10.72 -0.36
N ALA A 269 -5.79 11.02 -1.54
CA ALA A 269 -5.05 10.02 -2.32
C ALA A 269 -3.85 9.42 -1.56
N LEU A 270 -3.07 10.26 -0.87
CA LEU A 270 -1.93 9.80 -0.05
C LEU A 270 -2.41 8.99 1.15
N ASP A 271 -3.45 9.45 1.84
CA ASP A 271 -4.00 8.76 3.00
C ASP A 271 -4.59 7.40 2.59
N CYS A 272 -5.34 7.31 1.48
CA CYS A 272 -5.78 6.02 0.94
C CYS A 272 -4.60 5.09 0.57
N PHE A 273 -3.49 5.61 0.04
CA PHE A 273 -2.32 4.79 -0.24
C PHE A 273 -1.66 4.27 1.05
N VAL A 274 -1.56 5.11 2.08
CA VAL A 274 -1.12 4.70 3.43
C VAL A 274 -1.98 3.56 3.97
N TYR A 275 -3.29 3.64 3.80
CA TYR A 275 -4.23 2.62 4.28
C TYR A 275 -4.13 1.33 3.46
N ALA A 276 -3.95 1.42 2.14
CA ALA A 276 -3.71 0.25 1.30
C ALA A 276 -2.38 -0.45 1.65
N LEU A 277 -1.33 0.31 1.95
CA LEU A 277 -0.05 -0.24 2.45
C LEU A 277 -0.22 -0.89 3.82
N ALA A 278 -1.01 -0.29 4.71
CA ALA A 278 -1.34 -0.90 6.00
C ALA A 278 -2.10 -2.23 5.83
N ALA A 279 -3.05 -2.30 4.89
CA ALA A 279 -3.71 -3.56 4.54
C ALA A 279 -2.71 -4.61 4.03
N LEU A 280 -1.72 -4.23 3.22
CA LEU A 280 -0.65 -5.15 2.82
C LEU A 280 0.14 -5.66 4.04
N ARG A 281 0.58 -4.75 4.92
CA ARG A 281 1.34 -5.10 6.14
C ARG A 281 0.58 -6.03 7.07
N ILE A 282 -0.73 -5.83 7.21
CA ILE A 282 -1.60 -6.73 7.96
C ILE A 282 -1.63 -8.12 7.30
N SER A 283 -1.73 -8.18 5.97
CA SER A 283 -1.73 -9.44 5.21
C SER A 283 -0.43 -10.22 5.41
N ILE A 284 0.72 -9.55 5.30
CA ILE A 284 2.05 -10.15 5.52
C ILE A 284 2.21 -10.62 6.96
N SER A 285 1.95 -9.75 7.95
CA SER A 285 2.23 -10.07 9.35
C SER A 285 1.33 -11.16 9.93
N ARG A 286 0.07 -11.25 9.49
CA ARG A 286 -0.92 -12.14 10.08
C ARG A 286 -1.19 -13.41 9.27
N TRP A 287 -1.04 -13.36 7.96
CA TRP A 287 -1.24 -14.51 7.06
C TRP A 287 0.04 -14.96 6.35
N GLN A 288 1.19 -14.34 6.67
CA GLN A 288 2.48 -14.68 6.03
C GLN A 288 2.38 -14.59 4.51
N LEU A 289 1.64 -13.60 4.01
CA LEU A 289 1.51 -13.35 2.57
C LEU A 289 2.89 -13.23 1.93
N ASP A 290 3.16 -14.08 0.94
CA ASP A 290 4.32 -14.03 0.08
C ASP A 290 3.89 -13.66 -1.34
N LEU A 291 4.21 -12.43 -1.74
CA LEU A 291 3.84 -11.91 -3.06
C LEU A 291 4.56 -12.64 -4.20
N SER A 292 5.75 -13.19 -3.96
CA SER A 292 6.52 -13.93 -4.97
C SER A 292 5.90 -15.29 -5.23
N ALA A 293 5.58 -16.02 -4.15
CA ALA A 293 4.91 -17.31 -4.24
C ALA A 293 3.51 -17.16 -4.85
N LEU A 294 2.77 -16.11 -4.46
CA LEU A 294 1.44 -15.84 -5.01
C LEU A 294 1.49 -15.50 -6.51
N LEU A 295 2.46 -14.67 -6.93
CA LEU A 295 2.63 -14.35 -8.35
C LEU A 295 2.95 -15.60 -9.17
N ALA A 296 3.88 -16.44 -8.68
CA ALA A 296 4.25 -17.69 -9.36
C ALA A 296 3.03 -18.61 -9.55
N SER A 297 2.22 -18.77 -8.50
CA SER A 297 0.97 -19.55 -8.58
C SER A 297 0.00 -19.00 -9.63
N LEU A 298 -0.18 -17.67 -9.70
CA LEU A 298 -1.06 -17.05 -10.70
C LEU A 298 -0.52 -17.27 -12.12
N GLN A 299 0.79 -17.19 -12.32
CA GLN A 299 1.41 -17.41 -13.64
C GLN A 299 1.31 -18.87 -14.09
N GLU A 300 1.39 -19.84 -13.16
CA GLU A 300 1.15 -21.25 -13.45
C GLU A 300 -0.30 -21.51 -13.91
N GLU A 301 -1.29 -20.88 -13.24
CA GLU A 301 -2.69 -20.93 -13.64
C GLU A 301 -2.92 -20.32 -15.03
N ASP A 302 -2.28 -19.18 -15.32
CA ASP A 302 -2.34 -18.52 -16.62
C ASP A 302 -1.81 -19.43 -17.74
N GLY A 303 -0.66 -20.08 -17.50
CA GLY A 303 -0.05 -21.04 -18.43
C GLY A 303 -0.87 -22.32 -18.61
N ALA A 304 -1.52 -22.80 -17.56
CA ALA A 304 -2.41 -23.96 -17.63
C ALA A 304 -3.72 -23.65 -18.40
N ALA A 305 -4.25 -22.43 -18.25
CA ALA A 305 -5.43 -21.98 -18.99
C ALA A 305 -5.15 -21.82 -20.49
N THR A 306 -3.96 -21.31 -20.86
CA THR A 306 -3.55 -21.20 -22.27
C THR A 306 -3.30 -22.55 -22.94
N ASN A 307 -2.90 -23.57 -22.17
CA ASN A 307 -2.67 -24.94 -22.68
C ASN A 307 -3.94 -25.82 -22.78
N LYS A 308 -5.10 -25.36 -22.29
CA LYS A 308 -6.35 -26.09 -22.51
C LYS A 308 -6.85 -25.85 -23.93
N LYS A 309 -6.44 -26.72 -24.86
CA LYS A 309 -7.10 -26.86 -26.17
C LYS A 309 -8.62 -26.99 -25.96
N THR A 310 -9.39 -26.17 -26.66
CA THR A 310 -10.85 -26.23 -26.61
C THR A 310 -11.34 -27.52 -27.30
N LEU A 311 -12.58 -27.93 -27.05
CA LEU A 311 -13.22 -29.03 -27.79
C LEU A 311 -13.20 -28.78 -29.32
N ALA A 312 -13.21 -27.51 -29.74
CA ALA A 312 -13.04 -27.12 -31.13
C ALA A 312 -11.61 -27.32 -31.65
N ASP A 313 -10.59 -27.07 -30.82
CA ASP A 313 -9.19 -27.33 -31.18
C ASP A 313 -8.88 -28.84 -31.26
N TYR A 314 -9.51 -29.64 -30.39
CA TYR A 314 -9.47 -31.10 -30.50
C TYR A 314 -10.25 -31.62 -31.72
N ALA A 315 -11.42 -31.03 -32.01
CA ALA A 315 -12.19 -31.38 -33.20
C ALA A 315 -11.44 -31.05 -34.50
N ARG A 316 -10.75 -29.90 -34.56
CA ARG A 316 -9.92 -29.50 -35.70
C ARG A 316 -8.69 -30.40 -35.89
N ALA A 317 -8.05 -30.79 -34.78
CA ALA A 317 -6.94 -31.75 -34.82
C ALA A 317 -7.37 -33.17 -35.21
N LEU A 318 -8.65 -33.53 -35.00
CA LEU A 318 -9.22 -34.83 -35.38
C LEU A 318 -9.85 -34.83 -36.79
N SER A 319 -10.22 -33.66 -37.34
CA SER A 319 -10.80 -33.54 -38.68
C SER A 319 -9.76 -33.53 -39.81
N GLY A 320 -8.46 -33.45 -39.47
CA GLY A 320 -7.37 -33.54 -40.45
C GLY A 320 -7.29 -32.36 -41.42
N GLU A 321 -7.78 -31.18 -41.04
CA GLU A 321 -7.76 -29.97 -41.89
C GLU A 321 -6.42 -29.22 -41.88
N ASP A 322 -5.38 -29.78 -41.24
CA ASP A 322 -4.00 -29.28 -41.34
C ASP A 322 -3.23 -30.09 -42.41
N GLU A 323 -3.67 -30.02 -43.66
CA GLU A 323 -2.88 -30.24 -44.90
C GLU A 323 -3.12 -29.12 -45.91
#